data_AF-A0A8H9WGV3-F1
#
_entry.id   AF-A0A8H9WGV3-F1
#
_cell.length_a   1.000
_cell.length_b   1.000
_cell.length_c   1.000
_cell.angle_alpha   90.00
_cell.angle_beta   90.00
_cell.angle_gamma   90.00
#
_symmetry.space_group_name_H-M   'P 1'
#
loop_
_entity.id
_entity.type
_entity.pdbx_description
1 polymer ?
#
loop_
_entity_poly.entity_id
_entity_poly.type
_entity_poly.pdbx_seq_one_letter_code
_entity_poly.pdbx_strand_id
1 'polypeptide(L)'
;MEQISHEQFERLIKDAEVIEKDGFGLKVLDTKKGEMIKLFRRKRFFSTALFKPYAIRFVDNAKKLTRLGIPTISINRLVWCGSIKRHIVI
;
A
#
# COMPACT_ATOMS: atom_id res chain seq x y z
N MET A 1 5.77 -10.63 -5.31
CA MET A 1 4.85 -9.48 -5.16
C MET A 1 4.33 -9.17 -6.55
N GLU A 2 3.01 -9.08 -6.70
CA GLU A 2 2.37 -8.80 -7.98
C GLU A 2 2.83 -7.42 -8.52
N GLN A 3 3.09 -7.34 -9.81
CA GLN A 3 3.51 -6.12 -10.51
C GLN A 3 2.32 -5.57 -11.27
N ILE A 4 2.06 -4.26 -11.17
CA ILE A 4 1.02 -3.61 -11.95
C ILE A 4 1.60 -2.50 -12.84
N SER A 5 1.01 -2.34 -14.02
CA SER A 5 1.32 -1.26 -14.95
C SER A 5 0.80 0.09 -14.44
N HIS A 6 1.22 1.17 -15.09
CA HIS A 6 0.70 2.50 -14.78
C HIS A 6 -0.82 2.59 -15.03
N GLU A 7 -1.30 2.05 -16.14
CA GLU A 7 -2.72 2.03 -16.49
C GLU A 7 -3.55 1.22 -15.48
N GLN A 8 -3.03 0.07 -15.02
CA GLN A 8 -3.68 -0.71 -13.97
C GLN A 8 -3.73 0.07 -12.65
N PHE A 9 -2.70 0.85 -12.34
CA PHE A 9 -2.70 1.74 -11.19
C PHE A 9 -3.75 2.85 -11.31
N GLU A 10 -3.85 3.51 -12.48
CA GLU A 10 -4.87 4.54 -12.71
C GLU A 10 -6.29 3.98 -12.58
N ARG A 11 -6.53 2.78 -13.13
CA ARG A 11 -7.81 2.07 -12.96
C ARG A 11 -8.08 1.72 -11.49
N LEU A 12 -7.06 1.32 -10.73
CA LEU A 12 -7.18 0.98 -9.32
C LEU A 12 -7.62 2.18 -8.47
N ILE A 13 -7.09 3.37 -8.77
CA ILE A 13 -7.42 4.59 -8.03
C ILE A 13 -8.58 5.38 -8.64
N LYS A 14 -9.17 4.89 -9.75
CA LYS A 14 -10.26 5.56 -10.44
C LYS A 14 -11.45 5.66 -9.49
N ASP A 15 -12.01 6.87 -9.40
CA ASP A 15 -13.14 7.22 -8.54
C ASP A 15 -12.86 7.06 -7.02
N ALA A 16 -11.61 6.81 -6.62
CA ALA A 16 -11.24 6.72 -5.22
C ALA A 16 -11.14 8.11 -4.59
N GLU A 17 -11.71 8.27 -3.40
CA GLU A 17 -11.58 9.49 -2.62
C GLU A 17 -10.19 9.54 -1.98
N VAL A 18 -9.53 10.70 -2.05
CA VAL A 18 -8.26 10.90 -1.37
C VAL A 18 -8.51 11.22 0.10
N ILE A 19 -8.16 10.28 0.98
CA ILE A 19 -8.26 10.47 2.43
C ILE A 19 -7.03 11.20 2.98
N GLU A 20 -5.85 10.93 2.42
CA GLU A 20 -4.57 11.49 2.88
C GLU A 20 -3.59 11.69 1.73
N LYS A 21 -2.93 12.85 1.72
CA LYS A 21 -1.74 13.15 0.91
C LYS A 21 -0.56 13.44 1.82
N ASP A 22 0.64 13.05 1.41
CA ASP A 22 1.87 13.52 2.03
C ASP A 22 2.60 14.49 1.09
N GLY A 23 3.74 15.04 1.53
CA GLY A 23 4.56 15.94 0.72
C GLY A 23 5.11 15.32 -0.58
N PHE A 24 4.85 14.04 -0.84
CA PHE A 24 5.26 13.31 -2.04
C PHE A 24 4.07 12.77 -2.84
N GLY A 25 2.82 13.10 -2.47
CA GLY A 25 1.60 12.80 -3.23
C GLY A 25 0.62 11.91 -2.48
N LEU A 26 -0.10 11.06 -3.23
CA LEU A 26 -1.14 10.18 -2.68
C LEU A 26 -0.56 9.18 -1.68
N LYS A 27 -1.24 9.02 -0.55
CA LYS A 27 -0.82 8.13 0.54
C LYS A 27 -1.94 7.17 0.97
N VAL A 28 -3.15 7.68 1.17
CA VAL A 28 -4.33 6.84 1.50
C VAL A 28 -5.52 7.27 0.65
N LEU A 29 -6.19 6.29 0.05
CA LEU A 29 -7.40 6.46 -0.74
C LEU A 29 -8.50 5.52 -0.23
N ASP A 30 -9.75 5.92 -0.37
CA ASP A 30 -10.93 5.09 -0.17
C ASP A 30 -11.58 4.83 -1.53
N THR A 31 -11.67 3.56 -1.93
CA THR A 31 -12.27 3.16 -3.21
C THR A 31 -13.78 3.39 -3.27
N LYS A 32 -14.42 3.73 -2.13
CA LYS A 32 -15.88 3.78 -1.96
C LYS A 32 -16.60 2.45 -2.22
N LYS A 33 -15.84 1.35 -2.28
CA LYS A 33 -16.34 -0.01 -2.54
C LYS A 33 -15.96 -0.99 -1.42
N GLY A 34 -15.62 -0.46 -0.24
CA GLY A 34 -15.23 -1.25 0.93
C GLY A 34 -13.74 -1.57 1.02
N GLU A 35 -12.92 -1.05 0.09
CA GLU A 35 -11.47 -1.21 0.11
C GLU A 35 -10.76 0.14 0.31
N MET A 36 -9.67 0.11 1.05
CA MET A 36 -8.78 1.25 1.21
C MET A 36 -7.45 0.96 0.53
N ILE A 37 -6.89 1.95 -0.15
CA ILE A 37 -5.60 1.82 -0.83
C ILE A 37 -4.58 2.63 -0.06
N LYS A 38 -3.49 1.98 0.36
CA LYS A 38 -2.36 2.62 1.03
C LYS A 38 -1.09 2.52 0.20
N LEU A 39 -0.55 3.67 -0.19
CA LEU A 39 0.67 3.78 -0.96
C LEU A 39 1.86 3.92 -0.01
N PHE A 40 2.83 3.04 -0.15
CA PHE A 40 4.08 3.05 0.61
C PHE A 40 5.22 3.53 -0.27
N ARG A 41 5.87 4.60 0.20
CA ARG A 41 7.09 5.14 -0.40
C ARG A 41 8.33 4.49 0.21
N ARG A 42 9.34 4.23 -0.62
CA ARG A 42 10.70 3.92 -0.16
C ARG A 42 11.44 5.22 0.17
N LYS A 43 11.65 5.53 1.47
CA LYS A 43 12.48 6.67 1.91
C LYS A 43 13.98 6.28 1.86
N ARG A 44 14.69 6.80 0.85
CA ARG A 44 16.17 6.89 0.64
C ARG A 44 17.01 5.59 0.68
N PHE A 45 18.18 5.64 0.04
CA PHE A 45 19.07 4.52 -0.31
C PHE A 45 19.81 3.84 0.87
N PHE A 46 19.90 4.46 2.05
CA PHE A 46 20.63 3.93 3.22
C PHE A 46 19.73 3.80 4.46
N SER A 47 18.63 3.08 4.31
CA SER A 47 17.72 2.73 5.40
C SER A 47 17.60 1.20 5.46
N THR A 48 17.41 0.64 6.66
CA THR A 48 17.09 -0.79 6.89
C THR A 48 15.90 -1.31 6.06
N ALA A 49 15.16 -0.40 5.40
CA ALA A 49 14.20 -0.69 4.34
C ALA A 49 14.76 -1.44 3.10
N LEU A 50 16.08 -1.56 2.95
CA LEU A 50 16.72 -2.35 1.87
C LEU A 50 16.43 -3.84 1.97
N PHE A 51 16.26 -4.40 3.18
CA PHE A 51 16.03 -5.83 3.36
C PHE A 51 14.54 -6.21 3.38
N LYS A 52 13.67 -5.29 3.81
CA LYS A 52 12.22 -5.51 3.85
C LYS A 52 11.42 -4.22 3.67
N PRO A 53 10.78 -4.00 2.51
CA PRO A 53 9.94 -2.83 2.27
C PRO A 53 8.88 -2.63 3.35
N TYR A 54 8.58 -1.36 3.67
CA TYR A 54 7.58 -1.00 4.69
C TYR A 54 6.20 -1.61 4.43
N ALA A 55 5.79 -1.75 3.17
CA ALA A 55 4.52 -2.39 2.81
C ALA A 55 4.48 -3.87 3.22
N ILE A 56 5.59 -4.61 3.05
CA ILE A 56 5.67 -6.01 3.49
C ILE A 56 5.57 -6.09 5.02
N ARG A 57 6.29 -5.22 5.74
CA ARG A 57 6.20 -5.14 7.21
C ARG A 57 4.78 -4.83 7.68
N PHE A 58 4.08 -3.95 6.97
CA PHE A 58 2.69 -3.63 7.25
C PHE A 58 1.77 -4.85 7.10
N VAL A 59 1.90 -5.58 5.99
CA VAL A 59 1.14 -6.83 5.76
C VAL A 59 1.44 -7.88 6.83
N ASP A 60 2.71 -8.06 7.18
CA ASP A 60 3.09 -9.05 8.19
C ASP A 60 2.62 -8.67 9.59
N ASN A 61 2.62 -7.38 9.93
CA ASN A 61 2.08 -6.89 11.18
C ASN A 61 0.56 -7.08 11.24
N ALA A 62 -0.18 -6.77 10.17
CA ALA A 62 -1.61 -7.04 10.10
C ALA A 62 -1.90 -8.53 10.33
N LYS A 63 -1.20 -9.43 9.61
CA LYS A 63 -1.30 -10.89 9.83
C LYS A 63 -0.97 -11.30 11.26
N LYS A 64 0.04 -10.70 11.87
CA LYS A 64 0.42 -10.98 13.26
C LYS A 64 -0.69 -10.56 14.23
N LEU A 65 -1.26 -9.37 14.06
CA LEU A 65 -2.37 -8.88 14.87
C LEU A 65 -3.60 -9.80 14.74
N THR A 66 -3.94 -10.22 13.51
CA THR A 66 -5.00 -11.21 13.27
C THR A 66 -4.76 -12.51 14.02
N ARG A 67 -3.53 -13.07 13.97
CA ARG A 67 -3.18 -14.30 14.71
C ARG A 67 -3.28 -14.15 16.23
N LEU A 68 -3.11 -12.93 16.73
CA LEU A 68 -3.24 -12.61 18.16
C LEU A 68 -4.69 -12.32 18.57
N GLY A 69 -5.66 -12.40 17.65
CA GLY A 69 -7.06 -12.06 17.92
C GLY A 69 -7.29 -10.56 18.12
N ILE A 70 -6.33 -9.71 17.72
CA ILE A 70 -6.46 -8.26 17.85
C ILE A 70 -7.21 -7.73 16.61
N PRO A 71 -8.32 -7.00 16.78
CA PRO A 71 -9.04 -6.39 15.66
C PRO A 71 -8.10 -5.53 14.81
N THR A 72 -8.06 -5.83 13.53
CA THR A 72 -7.15 -5.18 12.58
C THR A 72 -7.73 -5.27 11.16
N ILE A 73 -7.06 -4.64 10.20
CA ILE A 73 -7.44 -4.67 8.80
C ILE A 73 -7.15 -6.03 8.16
N SER A 74 -7.96 -6.41 7.17
CA SER A 74 -7.67 -7.53 6.29
C SER A 74 -6.91 -7.04 5.07
N ILE A 75 -5.82 -7.71 4.71
CA ILE A 75 -5.03 -7.38 3.53
C ILE A 75 -5.61 -8.16 2.35
N ASN A 76 -6.14 -7.46 1.34
CA ASN A 76 -6.56 -8.10 0.11
C ASN A 76 -5.34 -8.36 -0.78
N ARG A 77 -4.58 -7.30 -1.11
CA ARG A 77 -3.48 -7.39 -2.07
C ARG A 77 -2.28 -6.54 -1.68
N LEU A 78 -1.11 -7.01 -2.09
CA LEU A 78 0.13 -6.26 -2.05
C LEU A 78 0.77 -6.27 -3.43
N VAL A 79 0.78 -5.10 -4.06
CA VAL A 79 1.27 -4.91 -5.43
C VAL A 79 2.41 -3.89 -5.46
N TRP A 80 3.20 -3.93 -6.53
CA TRP A 80 4.21 -2.92 -6.83
C TRP A 80 3.89 -2.26 -8.17
N CYS A 81 3.84 -0.92 -8.17
CA CYS A 81 3.72 -0.13 -9.38
C CYS A 81 5.06 0.51 -9.70
N GLY A 82 5.73 0.00 -10.74
CA GLY A 82 7.07 0.43 -11.13
C GLY A 82 7.13 1.87 -11.64
N SER A 83 6.09 2.34 -12.35
CA SER A 83 6.07 3.68 -12.95
C SER A 83 6.09 4.79 -11.90
N ILE A 84 5.41 4.59 -10.77
CA ILE A 84 5.39 5.55 -9.64
C ILE A 84 6.33 5.15 -8.49
N LYS A 85 7.07 4.05 -8.63
CA LYS A 85 8.02 3.48 -7.65
C LYS A 85 7.41 3.31 -6.24
N ARG A 86 6.20 2.75 -6.16
CA ARG A 86 5.47 2.55 -4.89
C ARG A 86 4.99 1.12 -4.72
N HIS A 87 5.07 0.65 -3.47
CA HIS A 87 4.30 -0.52 -3.03
C HIS A 87 2.90 -0.04 -2.66
N ILE A 88 1.89 -0.81 -3.00
CA ILE A 88 0.49 -0.47 -2.76
C ILE A 88 -0.14 -1.65 -2.04
N VAL A 89 -0.75 -1.36 -0.89
CA VAL A 89 -1.57 -2.30 -0.14
C VAL A 89 -3.02 -1.93 -0.37
N ILE A 90 -3.83 -2.93 -0.67
CA ILE A 90 -5.28 -2.87 -0.79
C ILE A 90 -5.85 -3.74 0.33
#